data_AF-A0A0D2LV76-F1
#
_entry.id   AF-A0A0D2LV76-F1
#
_cell.length_a   1.000
_cell.length_b   1.000
_cell.length_c   1.000
_cell.angle_alpha   90.00
_cell.angle_beta   90.00
_cell.angle_gamma   90.00
#
_symmetry.space_group_name_H-M   'P 1'
#
loop_
_entity.id
_entity.type
_entity.pdbx_description
1 polymer ?
#
loop_
_entity_poly.entity_id
_entity_poly.type
_entity_poly.pdbx_seq_one_letter_code
_entity_poly.pdbx_strand_id
1 'polypeptide(L)'
;MSDLAARFQPYILSILDSHSSGRFASRQLVTFASRHRKNDFILFLRVKCNARRRGDWATVPGSRMMNKALEYAERHGSYVFNLPLKYHPSARRCIASDDCDVSCAGSDEEDVVEVDIRGDGEDF
;
A
#
# COMPACT_ATOMS: atom_id res chain seq x y z
N MET A 1 25.96 22.81 -22.86
CA MET A 1 25.41 21.44 -22.80
C MET A 1 25.37 21.06 -21.33
N SER A 2 24.20 21.10 -20.72
CA SER A 2 24.05 20.82 -19.29
C SER A 2 24.10 19.31 -19.11
N ASP A 3 25.14 18.82 -18.43
CA ASP A 3 25.22 17.47 -17.89
C ASP A 3 24.04 17.26 -16.93
N LEU A 4 22.91 16.89 -17.53
CA LEU A 4 21.72 16.40 -16.86
C LEU A 4 21.99 14.95 -16.44
N ALA A 5 23.16 14.72 -15.82
CA ALA A 5 23.39 13.54 -15.02
C ALA A 5 22.23 13.52 -14.04
N ALA A 6 21.29 12.61 -14.32
CA ALA A 6 20.10 12.36 -13.53
C ALA A 6 20.59 12.23 -12.10
N ARG A 7 20.48 13.30 -11.32
CA ARG A 7 20.86 13.30 -9.92
C ARG A 7 19.98 12.23 -9.32
N PHE A 8 20.57 11.08 -9.01
CA PHE A 8 19.95 10.08 -8.17
C PHE A 8 19.46 10.87 -6.96
N GLN A 9 18.15 11.02 -6.81
CA GLN A 9 17.56 11.60 -5.62
C GLN A 9 17.29 10.41 -4.72
N PRO A 10 18.25 9.95 -3.88
CA PRO A 10 18.07 8.74 -3.07
C PRO A 10 17.00 8.92 -1.99
N TYR A 11 16.60 10.17 -1.73
CA TYR A 11 15.66 10.51 -0.69
C TYR A 11 14.29 10.73 -1.31
N ILE A 12 13.63 9.63 -1.65
CA ILE A 12 12.23 9.63 -2.07
C ILE A 12 11.36 8.92 -1.03
N LEU A 13 10.11 9.32 -0.94
CA LEU A 13 9.07 8.62 -0.18
C LEU A 13 7.78 8.63 -1.00
N SER A 14 7.19 7.46 -1.16
CA SER A 14 5.87 7.37 -1.76
C SER A 14 4.79 7.35 -0.69
N ILE A 15 3.76 8.17 -0.87
CA ILE A 15 2.61 8.24 0.01
C ILE A 15 1.33 7.85 -0.75
N LEU A 16 0.44 7.14 -0.06
CA LEU A 16 -0.83 6.66 -0.59
C LEU A 16 -1.98 7.15 0.28
N ASP A 17 -3.06 7.58 -0.34
CA ASP A 17 -4.29 7.91 0.36
C ASP A 17 -5.15 6.66 0.56
N SER A 18 -5.34 6.25 1.82
CA SER A 18 -6.30 5.21 2.17
C SER A 18 -7.66 5.82 2.46
N HIS A 19 -8.62 5.57 1.56
CA HIS A 19 -10.03 5.78 1.85
C HIS A 19 -10.68 4.48 2.35
N SER A 20 -11.66 4.64 3.24
CA SER A 20 -12.47 3.54 3.80
C SER A 20 -13.31 2.80 2.77
N SER A 21 -13.47 3.33 1.55
CA SER A 21 -14.23 2.71 0.45
C SER A 21 -13.46 1.62 -0.32
N GLY A 22 -12.30 1.18 0.18
CA GLY A 22 -11.51 0.09 -0.42
C GLY A 22 -10.76 0.47 -1.69
N ARG A 23 -10.78 1.73 -2.12
CA ARG A 23 -10.03 2.26 -3.27
C ARG A 23 -9.00 3.28 -2.78
N PHE A 24 -7.75 3.17 -3.26
CA PHE A 24 -6.74 4.20 -3.05
C PHE A 24 -7.09 5.43 -3.91
N ALA A 25 -7.24 6.61 -3.28
CA ALA A 25 -7.72 7.79 -4.00
C ALA A 25 -6.60 8.61 -4.66
N SER A 26 -5.40 8.59 -4.10
CA SER A 26 -4.26 9.33 -4.66
C SER A 26 -2.93 8.66 -4.29
N ARG A 27 -1.95 8.83 -5.19
CA ARG A 27 -0.58 8.35 -5.03
C ARG A 27 0.38 9.48 -5.38
N GLN A 28 1.26 9.78 -4.44
CA GLN A 28 2.22 10.87 -4.57
C GLN A 28 3.62 10.35 -4.30
N LEU A 29 4.59 10.83 -5.07
CA LEU A 29 6.01 10.67 -4.80
C LEU A 29 6.55 11.98 -4.30
N VAL A 30 7.10 11.97 -3.09
CA VAL A 30 7.76 13.14 -2.52
C VAL A 30 9.26 12.93 -2.58
N THR A 31 9.99 13.90 -3.13
CA THR A 31 11.46 13.87 -3.19
C THR A 31 12.05 14.95 -2.30
N PHE A 32 13.13 14.59 -1.60
CA PHE A 32 13.76 15.42 -0.59
C PHE A 32 15.20 15.75 -1.00
N ALA A 33 15.62 16.98 -0.73
CA ALA A 33 17.00 17.40 -0.95
C ALA A 33 18.01 16.68 -0.02
N SER A 34 17.57 16.17 1.13
CA SER A 34 18.43 15.51 2.11
C SER A 34 17.72 14.39 2.87
N ARG A 35 18.51 13.48 3.44
CA ARG A 35 18.03 12.42 4.34
C ARG A 35 17.33 12.97 5.59
N HIS A 36 17.86 14.07 6.12
CA HIS A 36 17.30 14.71 7.32
C HIS A 36 15.85 15.16 7.08
N ARG A 37 15.61 15.91 5.99
CA ARG A 37 14.25 16.34 5.62
C ARG A 37 13.29 15.18 5.38
N LYS A 38 13.78 14.10 4.75
CA LYS A 38 12.99 12.86 4.59
C LYS A 38 12.60 12.27 5.95
N ASN A 39 13.51 12.21 6.91
CA ASN A 39 13.23 11.69 8.24
C ASN A 39 12.24 12.58 9.01
N ASP A 40 12.38 13.90 8.92
CA ASP A 40 11.45 14.85 9.54
C ASP A 40 10.05 14.70 8.95
N PHE A 41 9.96 14.52 7.62
CA PHE A 41 8.70 14.25 6.95
C PHE A 41 8.08 12.93 7.39
N ILE A 42 8.87 11.86 7.53
CA ILE A 42 8.39 10.57 8.05
C ILE A 42 7.84 10.72 9.47
N LEU A 43 8.52 11.51 10.32
CA LEU A 43 8.05 11.80 11.67
C LEU A 43 6.74 12.59 11.65
N PHE A 44 6.65 13.62 10.80
CA PHE A 44 5.42 14.40 10.59
C PHE A 44 4.26 13.51 10.15
N LEU A 45 4.48 12.65 9.15
CA LEU A 45 3.47 11.71 8.66
C LEU A 45 2.94 10.81 9.77
N ARG A 46 3.83 10.26 10.61
CA ARG A 46 3.46 9.38 11.72
C ARG A 46 2.69 10.13 12.81
N VAL A 47 3.21 11.27 13.25
CA VAL A 47 2.72 11.97 14.46
C VAL A 47 1.52 12.88 14.15
N LYS A 48 1.48 13.50 12.96
CA LYS A 48 0.48 14.52 12.62
C LYS A 48 -0.56 14.03 11.61
N CYS A 49 -0.18 13.11 10.72
CA CYS A 49 -1.09 12.56 9.72
C CYS A 49 -1.57 11.14 10.04
N ASN A 50 -1.15 10.53 11.17
CA ASN A 50 -1.48 9.15 11.52
C ASN A 50 -1.16 8.14 10.41
N ALA A 51 -0.10 8.42 9.64
CA ALA A 51 0.28 7.58 8.52
C ALA A 51 0.84 6.24 9.01
N ARG A 52 0.47 5.16 8.32
CA ARG A 52 0.95 3.80 8.58
C ARG A 52 1.90 3.35 7.48
N ARG A 53 2.86 2.48 7.81
CA ARG A 53 3.72 1.87 6.79
C ARG A 53 3.02 0.65 6.21
N ARG A 54 2.95 0.53 4.88
CA ARG A 54 2.46 -0.65 4.16
C ARG A 54 3.45 -0.97 3.04
N GLY A 55 4.36 -1.91 3.29
CA GLY A 55 5.49 -2.18 2.39
C GLY A 55 6.37 -0.93 2.21
N ASP A 56 6.53 -0.51 0.96
CA ASP A 56 7.32 0.67 0.57
C ASP A 56 6.53 1.99 0.63
N TRP A 57 5.24 1.93 0.98
CA TRP A 57 4.35 3.08 1.00
C TRP A 57 4.10 3.56 2.43
N ALA A 58 4.01 4.88 2.59
CA ALA A 58 3.36 5.47 3.75
C ALA A 58 1.90 5.76 3.40
N THR A 59 0.98 5.07 4.07
CA THR A 59 -0.45 5.19 3.85
C THR A 59 -1.02 6.25 4.79
N VAL A 60 -1.64 7.27 4.24
CA VAL A 60 -2.22 8.42 4.94
C VAL A 60 -3.75 8.25 4.96
N PRO A 61 -4.41 8.36 6.13
CA PRO A 61 -5.85 8.17 6.25
C PRO A 61 -6.63 9.38 5.74
N GLY A 62 -7.11 9.29 4.51
CA GLY A 62 -8.04 10.23 3.91
C GLY A 62 -7.41 11.53 3.39
N SER A 63 -8.16 12.17 2.50
CA SER A 63 -7.77 13.38 1.79
C SER A 63 -7.35 14.55 2.69
N ARG A 64 -7.99 14.73 3.85
CA ARG A 64 -7.63 15.82 4.79
C ARG A 64 -6.19 15.69 5.30
N MET A 65 -5.76 14.49 5.68
CA MET A 65 -4.41 14.26 6.18
C MET A 65 -3.40 14.21 5.03
N MET A 66 -3.83 13.73 3.86
CA MET A 66 -3.03 13.78 2.64
C MET A 66 -2.70 15.23 2.27
N ASN A 67 -3.68 16.12 2.20
CA ASN A 67 -3.46 17.54 1.87
C ASN A 67 -2.50 18.20 2.86
N LYS A 68 -2.64 17.93 4.18
CA LYS A 68 -1.67 18.41 5.18
C LYS A 68 -0.25 17.91 4.94
N ALA A 69 -0.10 16.66 4.51
CA ALA A 69 1.21 16.11 4.16
C ALA A 69 1.82 16.82 2.94
N LEU A 70 1.00 17.13 1.94
CA LEU A 70 1.44 17.83 0.74
C LEU A 70 1.84 19.28 1.05
N GLU A 71 1.01 20.01 1.79
CA GLU A 71 1.32 21.37 2.25
C GLU A 71 2.63 21.43 3.05
N TYR A 72 2.86 20.44 3.93
CA TYR A 72 4.12 20.35 4.67
C TYR A 72 5.30 20.10 3.73
N ALA A 73 5.18 19.13 2.81
CA ALA A 73 6.25 18.80 1.87
C ALA A 73 6.66 20.04 1.04
N GLU A 74 5.69 20.78 0.50
CA GLU A 74 5.90 22.01 -0.27
C GLU A 74 6.55 23.11 0.58
N ARG A 75 6.03 23.36 1.79
CA ARG A 75 6.57 24.39 2.70
C ARG A 75 8.03 24.13 3.08
N HIS A 76 8.44 22.87 3.14
CA HIS A 76 9.80 22.46 3.47
C HIS A 76 10.69 22.21 2.24
N GLY A 77 10.27 22.69 1.07
CA GLY A 77 11.05 22.67 -0.17
C GLY A 77 11.28 21.26 -0.72
N SER A 78 10.29 20.38 -0.57
CA SER A 78 10.26 19.05 -1.18
C SER A 78 9.46 19.12 -2.48
N TYR A 79 9.79 18.28 -3.45
CA TYR A 79 9.02 18.19 -4.69
C TYR A 79 7.99 17.08 -4.58
N VAL A 80 6.77 17.36 -5.05
CA VAL A 80 5.65 16.42 -5.05
C VAL A 80 5.31 16.07 -6.49
N PHE A 81 5.22 14.78 -6.79
CA PHE A 81 4.86 14.26 -8.10
C PHE A 81 3.63 13.35 -8.00
N ASN A 82 2.60 13.67 -8.79
CA ASN A 82 1.45 12.80 -8.98
C ASN A 82 1.90 11.52 -9.69
N LEU A 83 1.68 10.36 -9.06
CA LEU A 83 1.94 9.07 -9.69
C LEU A 83 0.65 8.44 -10.18
N PRO A 84 0.68 7.74 -11.34
CA PRO A 84 -0.49 7.02 -11.82
C PRO A 84 -0.90 5.93 -10.81
N LEU A 85 -2.19 5.89 -10.51
CA LEU A 85 -2.82 4.77 -9.84
C LEU A 85 -2.94 3.66 -10.88
N LYS A 86 -2.05 2.66 -10.83
CA LYS A 86 -2.29 1.41 -11.54
C LYS A 86 -3.41 0.70 -10.78
N TYR A 87 -4.63 0.82 -11.30
CA TYR A 87 -5.71 -0.05 -10.91
C TYR A 87 -5.28 -1.47 -11.25
N HIS A 88 -4.91 -2.26 -10.25
CA HIS A 88 -4.99 -3.69 -10.40
C HIS A 88 -6.49 -4.00 -10.43
N PRO A 89 -7.04 -4.56 -11.52
CA PRO A 89 -8.35 -5.18 -11.43
C PRO A 89 -8.19 -6.30 -10.41
N SER A 90 -8.65 -6.05 -9.17
CA SER A 90 -8.80 -7.10 -8.18
C SER A 90 -9.59 -8.22 -8.83
N ALA A 91 -9.03 -9.42 -8.78
CA ALA A 91 -9.58 -10.63 -9.36
C ALA A 91 -11.10 -10.71 -9.15
N ARG A 92 -11.78 -10.99 -10.27
CA ARG A 92 -13.18 -11.40 -10.44
C ARG A 92 -14.07 -11.31 -9.19
N ARG A 93 -15.12 -10.49 -9.31
CA ARG A 93 -16.38 -10.80 -8.63
C ARG A 93 -16.74 -12.24 -9.01
N CYS A 94 -16.80 -13.16 -8.05
CA CYS A 94 -17.71 -14.29 -8.20
C CYS A 94 -19.11 -13.71 -8.05
N ILE A 95 -19.68 -13.24 -9.16
CA ILE A 95 -21.12 -13.13 -9.30
C ILE A 95 -21.56 -14.57 -9.56
N ALA A 96 -21.93 -15.29 -8.50
CA ALA A 96 -22.90 -16.36 -8.65
C ALA A 96 -24.26 -15.66 -8.46
N SER A 97 -24.91 -15.36 -9.57
CA SER A 97 -26.34 -15.08 -9.60
C SER A 97 -27.02 -16.28 -10.25
N ASP A 98 -28.13 -16.65 -9.64
CA ASP A 98 -28.90 -17.90 -9.72
C ASP A 98 -29.33 -18.36 -11.12
N ASP A 99 -29.46 -19.70 -11.23
CA ASP A 99 -30.54 -20.47 -11.87
C ASP A 99 -30.05 -21.64 -12.73
N CYS A 100 -29.80 -22.78 -12.07
CA CYS A 100 -29.74 -24.10 -12.70
C CYS A 100 -30.38 -25.14 -11.76
N ASP A 101 -31.72 -25.14 -11.64
CA ASP A 101 -32.44 -26.32 -11.17
C ASP A 101 -32.53 -27.33 -12.32
N VAL A 102 -31.59 -28.28 -12.39
CA VAL A 102 -31.84 -29.68 -12.78
C VAL A 102 -30.77 -30.56 -12.14
N SER A 103 -31.24 -31.53 -11.37
CA SER A 103 -30.54 -32.66 -10.76
C SER A 103 -29.59 -33.41 -11.71
N CYS A 104 -28.37 -33.71 -11.26
CA CYS A 104 -27.60 -34.89 -11.69
C CYS A 104 -26.71 -35.38 -10.53
N ALA A 105 -26.84 -36.67 -10.25
CA ALA A 105 -26.27 -37.40 -9.12
C ALA A 105 -24.81 -37.85 -9.33
N GLY A 106 -24.14 -38.23 -8.23
CA GLY A 106 -22.94 -39.07 -8.18
C GLY A 106 -21.70 -38.32 -7.67
N SER A 107 -21.21 -38.62 -6.46
CA SER A 107 -20.09 -39.57 -6.17
C SER A 107 -18.73 -39.00 -6.64
N ASP A 108 -17.66 -38.94 -5.87
CA ASP A 108 -17.25 -39.65 -4.66
C ASP A 108 -16.37 -38.74 -3.77
N GLU A 109 -16.35 -39.10 -2.50
CA GLU A 109 -15.35 -38.78 -1.48
C GLU A 109 -13.90 -38.72 -1.99
N GLU A 110 -13.12 -37.72 -1.55
CA GLU A 110 -11.78 -37.96 -1.00
C GLU A 110 -11.49 -36.97 0.13
N ASP A 111 -11.33 -37.57 1.31
CA ASP A 111 -11.12 -37.01 2.63
C ASP A 111 -9.65 -36.59 2.77
N VAL A 112 -9.36 -35.29 2.89
CA VAL A 112 -7.98 -34.80 3.03
C VAL A 112 -7.65 -34.69 4.53
N VAL A 113 -6.92 -35.68 5.02
CA VAL A 113 -6.44 -35.75 6.41
C VAL A 113 -5.48 -34.59 6.69
N GLU A 114 -5.86 -33.70 7.62
CA GLU A 114 -4.96 -32.72 8.23
C GLU A 114 -3.88 -33.45 9.04
N VAL A 115 -2.62 -33.36 8.63
CA VAL A 115 -1.49 -33.82 9.45
C VAL A 115 -0.93 -32.64 10.23
N ASP A 116 -1.25 -32.65 11.52
CA ASP A 116 -0.75 -31.77 12.56
C ASP A 116 0.71 -32.14 12.88
N ILE A 117 1.69 -31.39 12.36
CA ILE A 117 3.11 -31.59 12.72
C ILE A 117 3.40 -30.78 14.00
N ARG A 118 3.02 -31.36 15.14
CA ARG A 118 3.63 -31.04 16.44
C ARG A 118 4.97 -31.76 16.52
N GLY A 119 6.05 -31.02 16.33
CA GLY A 119 7.39 -31.42 16.73
C GLY A 119 7.72 -30.78 18.07
N ASP A 120 7.40 -31.49 19.15
CA ASP A 120 7.83 -31.19 20.50
C ASP A 120 9.37 -31.18 20.56
N GLY A 121 9.93 -30.14 21.16
CA GLY A 121 11.23 -30.24 21.80
C GLY A 121 11.03 -30.78 23.22
N GLU A 122 11.91 -31.67 23.66
CA GLU A 122 12.56 -31.64 24.99
C GLU A 122 13.57 -32.80 25.12
N ASP A 123 14.81 -32.41 25.40
CA ASP A 123 15.86 -33.00 26.26
C ASP A 123 15.91 -34.51 26.52
N PHE A 124 17.06 -35.13 26.19
CA PHE A 124 18.05 -35.71 27.14
C PHE A 124 19.33 -36.15 26.41
#